data_AF-A0A8A3S1J5-F1
#
_entry.id   AF-A0A8A3S1J5-F1
#
_cell.length_a   1.000
_cell.length_b   1.000
_cell.length_c   1.000
_cell.angle_alpha   90.00
_cell.angle_beta   90.00
_cell.angle_gamma   90.00
#
_symmetry.space_group_name_H-M   'P 1'
#
loop_
_entity.id
_entity.type
_entity.pdbx_description
1 polymer ?
#
loop_
_entity_poly.entity_id
_entity_poly.type
_entity_poly.pdbx_seq_one_letter_code
_entity_poly.pdbx_strand_id
1 'polypeptide(L)'
;MTSHPQQKLRFKNTLDRAEAVEVLKDWWQDGPKARGLEKSGTVTACTTHYVPFWSTKWGATAYVDVSLVESFRRSPVKVVYEIPLEKTDAACDAGEFEVSFLPSLRGEAVPDNWCVEPELDATVSEEEALARQKKMVEESVAGMLKEKHRDSPREVYTDLLESTLVSYPLWVARYTYRGRPYQATIDGVTGEVLAGRAPGDLLTRCCTGAGVLLVCAVGAASGSGSCALSAGSVS
;
A
#
# COMPACT_ATOMS: atom_id res chain seq x y z
N MET A 1 -33.32 -4.86 -8.95
CA MET A 1 -32.01 -4.25 -8.67
C MET A 1 -31.51 -3.68 -9.98
N THR A 2 -31.63 -2.36 -10.14
CA THR A 2 -31.17 -1.63 -11.32
C THR A 2 -29.65 -1.54 -11.27
N SER A 3 -28.97 -2.39 -12.04
CA SER A 3 -27.53 -2.28 -12.29
C SER A 3 -27.25 -0.88 -12.82
N HIS A 4 -26.59 -0.04 -12.02
CA HIS A 4 -26.04 1.20 -12.54
C HIS A 4 -25.01 0.79 -13.61
N PRO A 5 -25.00 1.41 -14.80
CA PRO A 5 -23.96 1.12 -15.78
C PRO A 5 -22.63 1.37 -15.10
N GLN A 6 -21.84 0.31 -14.90
CA GLN A 6 -20.53 0.43 -14.29
C GLN A 6 -19.68 1.30 -15.21
N GLN A 7 -19.43 2.54 -14.79
CA GLN A 7 -18.55 3.45 -15.50
C GLN A 7 -17.14 2.88 -15.35
N LYS A 8 -16.64 2.27 -16.41
CA LYS A 8 -15.27 1.78 -16.46
C LYS A 8 -14.36 2.92 -16.90
N LEU A 9 -13.40 3.28 -16.06
CA LEU A 9 -12.41 4.30 -16.35
C LEU A 9 -11.07 3.63 -16.65
N ARG A 10 -10.29 4.20 -17.57
CA ARG A 10 -8.92 3.75 -17.84
C ARG A 10 -7.95 4.88 -17.59
N PHE A 11 -6.77 4.59 -17.06
CA PHE A 11 -5.71 5.59 -16.91
C PHE A 11 -4.73 5.55 -18.09
N LYS A 12 -4.34 6.74 -18.54
CA LYS A 12 -3.35 6.87 -19.62
C LYS A 12 -1.98 6.45 -19.11
N ASN A 13 -1.38 5.44 -19.76
CA ASN A 13 0.03 5.12 -19.55
C ASN A 13 0.88 6.29 -20.07
N THR A 14 1.75 6.82 -19.21
CA THR A 14 2.64 7.93 -19.53
C THR A 14 4.07 7.49 -19.78
N LEU A 15 4.38 6.21 -19.53
CA LEU A 15 5.72 5.66 -19.69
C LEU A 15 5.80 4.73 -20.90
N ASP A 16 6.96 4.76 -21.57
CA ASP A 16 7.40 3.67 -22.43
C ASP A 16 8.34 2.69 -21.70
N ARG A 17 8.75 1.64 -22.43
CA ARG A 17 9.62 0.60 -21.87
C ARG A 17 10.99 1.12 -21.45
N ALA A 18 11.57 2.05 -22.21
CA ALA A 18 12.88 2.59 -21.88
C ALA A 18 12.79 3.44 -20.61
N GLU A 19 11.76 4.27 -20.51
CA GLU A 19 11.50 5.10 -19.32
C GLU A 19 11.26 4.25 -18.07
N ALA A 20 10.44 3.19 -18.16
CA ALA A 20 10.22 2.26 -17.06
C ALA A 20 11.51 1.54 -16.61
N VAL A 21 12.42 1.23 -17.54
CA VAL A 21 13.72 0.65 -17.23
C VAL A 21 14.63 1.65 -16.51
N GLU A 22 14.61 2.93 -16.88
CA GLU A 22 15.39 3.95 -16.19
C GLU A 22 14.85 4.19 -14.77
N VAL A 23 13.52 4.27 -14.59
CA VAL A 23 12.89 4.31 -13.26
C VAL A 23 13.36 3.16 -12.38
N LEU A 24 13.42 1.93 -12.92
CA LEU A 24 13.92 0.77 -12.18
C LEU A 24 15.38 0.94 -11.73
N LYS A 25 16.24 1.43 -12.62
CA LYS A 25 17.67 1.61 -12.35
C LYS A 25 17.93 2.74 -11.36
N ASP A 26 17.13 3.80 -11.41
CA ASP A 26 17.17 4.87 -10.41
C ASP A 26 16.75 4.30 -9.06
N TRP A 27 15.67 3.53 -9.02
CA TRP A 27 15.26 2.84 -7.80
C TRP A 27 16.35 1.88 -7.29
N TRP A 28 17.16 1.22 -8.12
CA TRP A 28 18.27 0.39 -7.63
C TRP A 28 19.32 1.15 -6.80
N GLN A 29 19.43 2.46 -6.99
CA GLN A 29 20.37 3.32 -6.27
C GLN A 29 19.82 3.79 -4.91
N ASP A 30 18.50 3.70 -4.71
CA ASP A 30 17.85 4.19 -3.50
C ASP A 30 17.87 3.19 -2.33
N GLY A 31 18.10 3.71 -1.12
CA GLY A 31 17.89 2.95 0.12
C GLY A 31 18.85 1.75 0.31
N PRO A 32 18.51 0.82 1.23
CA PRO A 32 19.41 -0.25 1.65
C PRO A 32 19.41 -1.44 0.67
N LYS A 33 19.99 -1.24 -0.52
CA LYS A 33 20.14 -2.26 -1.58
C LYS A 33 21.58 -2.77 -1.67
N ALA A 34 21.77 -3.94 -2.28
CA ALA A 34 23.08 -4.56 -2.41
C ALA A 34 24.03 -3.68 -3.24
N ARG A 35 25.25 -3.45 -2.72
CA ARG A 35 26.29 -2.69 -3.41
C ARG A 35 26.62 -3.32 -4.78
N GLY A 36 26.50 -2.54 -5.85
CA GLY A 36 26.78 -2.98 -7.22
C GLY A 36 25.57 -3.53 -7.97
N LEU A 37 24.36 -3.45 -7.39
CA LEU A 37 23.12 -3.76 -8.10
C LEU A 37 22.97 -2.89 -9.35
N GLU A 38 23.32 -1.61 -9.24
CA GLU A 38 23.30 -0.64 -10.34
C GLU A 38 24.24 -1.01 -11.49
N LYS A 39 25.36 -1.69 -11.19
CA LYS A 39 26.40 -2.03 -12.18
C LYS A 39 26.23 -3.41 -12.80
N SER A 40 25.64 -4.35 -12.06
CA SER A 40 25.60 -5.77 -12.46
C SER A 40 24.20 -6.37 -12.48
N GLY A 41 23.18 -5.61 -12.07
CA GLY A 41 21.79 -5.93 -12.30
C GLY A 41 21.49 -5.98 -13.80
N THR A 42 20.82 -7.03 -14.24
CA THR A 42 20.43 -7.20 -15.64
C THR A 42 18.92 -7.28 -15.73
N VAL A 43 18.30 -6.33 -16.43
CA VAL A 43 16.85 -6.37 -16.71
C VAL A 43 16.58 -7.48 -17.72
N THR A 44 15.74 -8.45 -17.34
CA THR A 44 15.40 -9.60 -18.17
C THR A 44 14.07 -9.42 -18.88
N ALA A 45 13.11 -8.72 -18.27
CA ALA A 45 11.85 -8.33 -18.91
C ALA A 45 11.32 -7.02 -18.30
N CYS A 46 10.59 -6.26 -19.09
CA CYS A 46 9.86 -5.08 -18.62
C CYS A 46 8.64 -4.92 -19.53
N THR A 47 7.46 -5.19 -18.98
CA THR A 47 6.20 -5.25 -19.73
C THR A 47 5.08 -4.54 -18.99
N THR A 48 4.22 -3.88 -19.75
CA THR A 48 3.04 -3.16 -19.24
C THR A 48 1.85 -4.10 -19.17
N HIS A 49 1.05 -3.97 -18.12
CA HIS A 49 -0.23 -4.64 -17.98
C HIS A 49 -1.26 -3.65 -17.45
N TYR A 50 -2.45 -3.69 -18.02
CA TYR A 50 -3.60 -2.96 -17.49
C TYR A 50 -4.31 -3.83 -16.46
N VAL A 51 -4.19 -3.41 -15.20
CA VAL A 51 -4.70 -4.14 -14.04
C VAL A 51 -5.98 -3.48 -13.54
N PRO A 52 -7.09 -4.23 -13.35
CA PRO A 52 -8.33 -3.67 -12.88
C PRO A 52 -8.31 -3.48 -11.35
N PHE A 53 -8.83 -2.34 -10.88
CA PHE A 53 -8.98 -1.97 -9.48
C PHE A 53 -10.39 -1.45 -9.22
N TRP A 54 -10.97 -1.84 -8.08
CA TRP A 54 -12.16 -1.18 -7.53
C TRP A 54 -11.72 0.10 -6.82
N SER A 55 -12.07 1.25 -7.38
CA SER A 55 -11.86 2.56 -6.76
C SER A 55 -13.15 3.05 -6.12
N THR A 56 -13.06 3.46 -4.86
CA THR A 56 -14.23 3.86 -4.08
C THR A 56 -13.97 5.13 -3.30
N LYS A 57 -15.03 5.92 -3.14
CA LYS A 57 -15.07 7.07 -2.24
C LYS A 57 -16.02 6.78 -1.10
N TRP A 58 -15.57 7.04 0.12
CA TRP A 58 -16.29 6.79 1.34
C TRP A 58 -16.43 8.08 2.13
N GLY A 59 -17.61 8.27 2.73
CA GLY A 59 -17.81 9.18 3.84
C GLY A 59 -17.76 8.41 5.14
N ALA A 60 -17.00 8.89 6.13
CA ALA A 60 -17.03 8.33 7.47
C ALA A 60 -17.47 9.39 8.48
N THR A 61 -18.44 9.03 9.31
CA THR A 61 -18.86 9.83 10.48
C THR A 61 -18.42 9.12 11.75
N ALA A 62 -17.57 9.75 12.55
CA ALA A 62 -17.06 9.17 13.78
C ALA A 62 -17.38 10.02 15.01
N TYR A 63 -17.75 9.34 16.09
CA TYR A 63 -18.03 9.93 17.39
C TYR A 63 -16.91 9.59 18.38
N VAL A 64 -16.26 10.62 18.91
CA VAL A 64 -15.20 10.47 19.91
C VAL A 64 -15.60 11.22 21.19
N ASP A 65 -15.52 10.53 22.31
CA ASP A 65 -15.60 11.14 23.63
C ASP A 65 -14.19 11.61 24.00
N VAL A 66 -13.92 12.91 23.85
CA VAL A 66 -12.61 13.48 24.19
C VAL A 66 -12.62 13.99 25.63
N SER A 67 -11.56 13.68 26.38
CA SER A 67 -11.36 14.26 27.70
C SER A 67 -10.64 15.61 27.59
N LEU A 68 -11.36 16.73 27.70
CA LEU A 68 -10.72 18.04 27.82
C LEU A 68 -10.08 18.20 29.19
N VAL A 69 -8.82 18.64 29.23
CA VAL A 69 -8.14 19.01 30.47
C VAL A 69 -8.30 20.52 30.69
N GLU A 70 -9.50 20.93 31.10
CA GLU A 70 -9.70 22.27 31.66
C GLU A 70 -9.87 22.12 33.18
N SER A 71 -8.91 22.65 33.94
CA SER A 71 -8.99 22.75 35.41
C SER A 71 -9.37 21.46 36.14
N PHE A 72 -8.46 20.46 36.20
CA PHE A 72 -8.56 19.23 37.01
C PHE A 72 -9.83 18.37 36.85
N ARG A 73 -10.78 18.73 35.98
CA ARG A 73 -11.98 17.94 35.65
C ARG A 73 -11.89 17.50 34.20
N ARG A 74 -11.88 16.18 33.99
CA ARG A 74 -12.13 15.60 32.67
C ARG A 74 -13.63 15.55 32.46
N SER A 75 -14.11 16.33 31.50
CA SER A 75 -15.48 16.21 31.00
C SER A 75 -15.44 15.61 29.61
N PRO A 76 -16.17 14.52 29.35
CA PRO A 76 -16.25 13.96 28.00
C PRO A 76 -17.00 14.94 27.11
N VAL A 77 -16.37 15.35 26.02
CA VAL A 77 -17.03 16.14 24.96
C VAL A 77 -17.19 15.26 23.75
N LYS A 78 -18.40 15.24 23.19
CA LYS A 78 -18.71 14.52 21.96
C LYS A 78 -18.26 15.38 20.77
N VAL A 79 -17.33 14.86 19.98
CA VAL A 79 -16.89 15.48 18.73
C VAL A 79 -17.29 14.59 17.55
N VAL A 80 -17.80 15.20 16.49
CA VAL A 80 -18.18 14.52 15.25
C VAL A 80 -17.14 14.85 14.18
N TYR A 81 -16.64 13.82 13.50
CA TYR A 81 -15.74 13.96 12.36
C TYR A 81 -16.39 13.43 11.10
N GLU A 82 -16.40 14.24 10.05
CA GLU A 82 -16.73 13.82 8.69
C GLU A 82 -15.41 13.69 7.91
N ILE A 83 -15.10 12.48 7.47
CA ILE A 83 -13.81 12.16 6.86
C ILE A 83 -14.06 11.55 5.47
N PRO A 84 -13.71 12.26 4.38
CA PRO A 84 -13.72 11.67 3.05
C PRO A 84 -12.50 10.77 2.88
N LEU A 85 -12.71 9.56 2.34
CA LEU A 85 -11.68 8.54 2.18
C LEU A 85 -11.76 7.93 0.78
N GLU A 86 -10.64 7.89 0.08
CA GLU A 86 -10.51 7.14 -1.17
C GLU A 86 -9.80 5.82 -0.89
N LYS A 87 -10.33 4.74 -1.47
CA LYS A 87 -9.72 3.41 -1.39
C LYS A 87 -9.67 2.78 -2.77
N THR A 88 -8.63 1.97 -2.97
CA THR A 88 -8.51 1.11 -4.13
C THR A 88 -8.25 -0.31 -3.65
N ASP A 89 -8.70 -1.30 -4.42
CA ASP A 89 -8.41 -2.70 -4.18
C ASP A 89 -8.37 -3.42 -5.53
N ALA A 90 -7.41 -4.32 -5.71
CA ALA A 90 -7.26 -5.04 -6.97
C ALA A 90 -8.52 -5.88 -7.23
N ALA A 91 -9.05 -5.75 -8.44
CA ALA A 91 -10.22 -6.50 -8.89
C ALA A 91 -9.85 -7.87 -9.48
N CYS A 92 -8.57 -8.27 -9.39
CA CYS A 92 -8.06 -9.57 -9.86
C CYS A 92 -7.07 -10.17 -8.86
N ASP A 93 -6.54 -11.36 -9.15
CA ASP A 93 -5.40 -11.89 -8.41
C ASP A 93 -4.15 -11.04 -8.72
N ALA A 94 -3.79 -10.18 -7.77
CA ALA A 94 -2.68 -9.26 -7.90
C ALA A 94 -1.32 -9.84 -7.45
N GLY A 95 -1.26 -11.14 -7.17
CA GLY A 95 -0.03 -11.80 -6.72
C GLY A 95 1.14 -11.63 -7.69
N GLU A 96 0.88 -11.59 -9.00
CA GLU A 96 1.90 -11.34 -10.01
C GLU A 96 2.47 -9.91 -9.97
N PHE A 97 1.65 -8.93 -9.58
CA PHE A 97 2.02 -7.51 -9.56
C PHE A 97 2.57 -7.06 -8.21
N GLU A 98 2.44 -7.87 -7.15
CA GLU A 98 2.79 -7.51 -5.77
C GLU A 98 2.11 -6.22 -5.26
N VAL A 99 1.04 -5.77 -5.94
CA VAL A 99 0.32 -4.52 -5.67
C VAL A 99 -1.17 -4.85 -5.54
N SER A 100 -1.69 -4.92 -4.32
CA SER A 100 -3.12 -5.15 -4.06
C SER A 100 -3.94 -3.88 -3.99
N PHE A 101 -3.32 -2.71 -3.83
CA PHE A 101 -3.99 -1.41 -3.81
C PHE A 101 -3.04 -0.33 -4.35
N LEU A 102 -3.63 0.73 -4.89
CA LEU A 102 -2.96 1.95 -5.32
C LEU A 102 -3.04 3.01 -4.20
N PRO A 103 -1.91 3.61 -3.77
CA PRO A 103 -1.92 4.64 -2.73
C PRO A 103 -2.77 5.86 -3.07
N SER A 104 -2.84 6.22 -4.35
CA SER A 104 -3.67 7.30 -4.88
C SER A 104 -3.86 7.11 -6.37
N LEU A 105 -5.03 7.44 -6.90
CA LEU A 105 -5.24 7.55 -8.34
C LEU A 105 -4.76 8.92 -8.82
N ARG A 106 -3.71 8.95 -9.62
CA ARG A 106 -3.16 10.18 -10.21
C ARG A 106 -3.22 10.10 -11.72
N GLY A 107 -3.12 11.25 -12.38
CA GLY A 107 -3.05 11.37 -13.83
C GLY A 107 -4.40 11.43 -14.54
N GLU A 108 -4.36 11.25 -15.86
CA GLU A 108 -5.50 11.46 -16.75
C GLU A 108 -6.29 10.16 -16.95
N ALA A 109 -7.57 10.19 -16.56
CA ALA A 109 -8.51 9.16 -16.92
C ALA A 109 -9.02 9.37 -18.36
N VAL A 110 -8.85 8.35 -19.19
CA VAL A 110 -9.33 8.29 -20.56
C VAL A 110 -10.51 7.31 -20.67
N PRO A 111 -11.40 7.49 -21.66
CA PRO A 111 -12.46 6.52 -21.93
C PRO A 111 -11.90 5.11 -22.20
N ASP A 112 -12.63 4.06 -21.82
CA ASP A 112 -12.19 2.66 -21.91
C ASP A 112 -11.80 2.22 -23.34
N ASN A 113 -12.33 2.88 -24.37
CA ASN A 113 -12.04 2.57 -25.78
C ASN A 113 -10.72 3.16 -26.31
N TRP A 114 -9.91 3.81 -25.47
CA TRP A 114 -8.72 4.56 -25.91
C TRP A 114 -7.53 3.68 -26.33
N CYS A 115 -7.41 2.44 -25.84
CA CYS A 115 -6.30 1.54 -26.19
C CYS A 115 -6.75 0.08 -26.38
N VAL A 116 -6.07 -0.66 -27.26
CA VAL A 116 -6.37 -2.07 -27.60
C VAL A 116 -5.49 -3.05 -26.80
N GLU A 117 -4.74 -2.56 -25.81
CA GLU A 117 -3.88 -3.43 -25.00
C GLU A 117 -4.74 -4.41 -24.19
N PRO A 118 -4.32 -5.68 -24.09
CA PRO A 118 -5.06 -6.68 -23.35
C PRO A 118 -5.10 -6.30 -21.86
N GLU A 119 -6.31 -6.16 -21.34
CA GLU A 119 -6.57 -5.93 -19.93
C GLU A 119 -6.77 -7.26 -19.22
N LEU A 120 -6.42 -7.30 -17.95
CA LEU A 120 -6.81 -8.44 -17.12
C LEU A 120 -8.29 -8.35 -16.79
N ASP A 121 -8.93 -9.51 -16.78
CA ASP A 121 -10.32 -9.62 -16.35
C ASP A 121 -10.42 -9.41 -14.84
N ALA A 122 -11.46 -8.69 -14.42
CA ALA A 122 -11.82 -8.59 -13.01
C ALA A 122 -12.39 -9.94 -12.55
N THR A 123 -11.67 -10.63 -11.65
CA THR A 123 -12.10 -11.91 -11.07
C THR A 123 -12.69 -11.75 -9.67
N VAL A 124 -12.47 -10.60 -9.03
CA VAL A 124 -13.02 -10.25 -7.72
C VAL A 124 -14.26 -9.40 -7.88
N SER A 125 -15.35 -9.81 -7.23
CA SER A 125 -16.61 -9.05 -7.28
C SER A 125 -16.51 -7.72 -6.53
N GLU A 126 -17.32 -6.75 -6.96
CA GLU A 126 -17.44 -5.45 -6.31
C GLU A 126 -17.82 -5.59 -4.83
N GLU A 127 -18.76 -6.48 -4.50
CA GLU A 127 -19.22 -6.73 -3.12
C GLU A 127 -18.08 -7.21 -2.20
N GLU A 128 -17.25 -8.14 -2.68
CA GLU A 128 -16.10 -8.63 -1.92
C GLU A 128 -15.06 -7.54 -1.68
N ALA A 129 -14.78 -6.72 -2.70
CA ALA A 129 -13.85 -5.60 -2.57
C ALA A 129 -14.39 -4.54 -1.60
N LEU A 130 -15.67 -4.18 -1.70
CA LEU A 130 -16.33 -3.23 -0.80
C LEU A 130 -16.31 -3.72 0.66
N ALA A 131 -16.52 -5.01 0.90
CA ALA A 131 -16.46 -5.58 2.24
C ALA A 131 -15.05 -5.47 2.86
N ARG A 132 -13.99 -5.64 2.06
CA ARG A 132 -12.61 -5.44 2.50
C ARG A 132 -12.29 -3.96 2.74
N GLN A 133 -12.63 -3.10 1.77
CA GLN A 133 -12.39 -1.67 1.85
C GLN A 133 -13.11 -1.01 3.03
N LYS A 134 -14.35 -1.42 3.32
CA LYS A 134 -15.10 -0.93 4.48
C LYS A 134 -14.34 -1.14 5.79
N LYS A 135 -13.78 -2.34 6.00
CA LYS A 135 -12.95 -2.64 7.17
C LYS A 135 -11.71 -1.75 7.22
N MET A 136 -11.03 -1.57 6.08
CA MET A 136 -9.86 -0.68 5.99
C MET A 136 -10.21 0.78 6.30
N VAL A 137 -11.39 1.26 5.88
CA VAL A 137 -11.90 2.61 6.17
C VAL A 137 -12.14 2.76 7.67
N GLU A 138 -12.85 1.83 8.30
CA GLU A 138 -13.13 1.85 9.74
C GLU A 138 -11.83 1.81 10.57
N GLU A 139 -10.88 0.95 10.19
CA GLU A 139 -9.55 0.87 10.82
C GLU A 139 -8.72 2.15 10.63
N SER A 140 -8.74 2.73 9.41
CA SER A 140 -8.04 3.99 9.12
C SER A 140 -8.58 5.13 9.99
N VAL A 141 -9.91 5.25 10.07
CA VAL A 141 -10.59 6.28 10.89
C VAL A 141 -10.26 6.08 12.36
N ALA A 142 -10.34 4.85 12.87
CA ALA A 142 -9.99 4.56 14.25
C ALA A 142 -8.52 4.89 14.56
N GLY A 143 -7.59 4.55 13.67
CA GLY A 143 -6.18 4.87 13.79
C GLY A 143 -5.93 6.38 13.87
N MET A 144 -6.47 7.15 12.91
CA MET A 144 -6.33 8.61 12.87
C MET A 144 -6.87 9.30 14.13
N LEU A 145 -8.04 8.87 14.61
CA LEU A 145 -8.67 9.47 15.80
C LEU A 145 -7.92 9.12 17.08
N LYS A 146 -7.43 7.89 17.18
CA LYS A 146 -6.59 7.45 18.30
C LYS A 146 -5.28 8.23 18.36
N GLU A 147 -4.66 8.50 17.22
CA GLU A 147 -3.45 9.35 17.16
C GLU A 147 -3.76 10.79 17.62
N LYS A 148 -4.88 11.35 17.16
CA LYS A 148 -5.27 12.74 17.45
C LYS A 148 -5.70 12.97 18.90
N HIS A 149 -6.49 12.07 19.47
CA HIS A 149 -7.12 12.26 20.79
C HIS A 149 -6.59 11.35 21.89
N ARG A 150 -5.75 10.36 21.55
CA ARG A 150 -5.33 9.27 22.44
C ARG A 150 -6.46 8.36 22.92
N ASP A 151 -7.71 8.67 22.56
CA ASP A 151 -8.92 7.91 22.83
C ASP A 151 -9.44 7.26 21.52
N SER A 152 -9.99 6.05 21.64
CA SER A 152 -10.61 5.36 20.49
C SER A 152 -11.99 5.94 20.19
N PRO A 153 -12.45 5.98 18.92
CA PRO A 153 -13.82 6.33 18.61
C PRO A 153 -14.78 5.33 19.24
N ARG A 154 -15.94 5.82 19.69
CA ARG A 154 -17.01 4.98 20.25
C ARG A 154 -17.80 4.29 19.15
N GLU A 155 -18.12 5.06 18.11
CA GLU A 155 -18.90 4.63 16.95
C GLU A 155 -18.31 5.25 15.70
N VAL A 156 -18.22 4.44 14.64
CA VAL A 156 -17.81 4.87 13.30
C VAL A 156 -18.89 4.36 12.32
N TYR A 157 -19.48 5.29 11.59
CA TYR A 157 -20.43 5.02 10.52
C TYR A 157 -19.74 5.28 9.19
N THR A 158 -19.93 4.38 8.22
CA THR A 158 -19.30 4.45 6.91
C THR A 158 -20.34 4.31 5.82
N ASP A 159 -20.31 5.26 4.88
CA ASP A 159 -21.20 5.32 3.73
C ASP A 159 -20.38 5.30 2.45
N LEU A 160 -20.77 4.43 1.52
CA LEU A 160 -20.19 4.39 0.17
C LEU A 160 -20.81 5.51 -0.66
N LEU A 161 -19.98 6.42 -1.17
CA LEU A 161 -20.41 7.54 -1.99
C LEU A 161 -20.32 7.21 -3.48
N GLU A 162 -19.20 6.61 -3.90
CA GLU A 162 -18.93 6.25 -5.30
C GLU A 162 -18.15 4.93 -5.35
N SER A 163 -18.41 4.14 -6.39
CA SER A 163 -17.67 2.92 -6.74
C SER A 163 -17.47 2.86 -8.25
N THR A 164 -16.25 2.55 -8.68
CA THR A 164 -15.87 2.60 -10.10
C THR A 164 -14.81 1.53 -10.36
N LEU A 165 -14.98 0.78 -11.45
CA LEU A 165 -13.94 -0.13 -11.93
C LEU A 165 -12.93 0.67 -12.77
N VAL A 166 -11.69 0.64 -12.33
CA VAL A 166 -10.59 1.40 -12.94
C VAL A 166 -9.57 0.43 -13.54
N SER A 167 -9.21 0.64 -14.80
CA SER A 167 -8.10 -0.05 -15.44
C SER A 167 -6.83 0.82 -15.37
N TYR A 168 -5.82 0.32 -14.66
CA TYR A 168 -4.63 1.10 -14.33
C TYR A 168 -3.35 0.47 -14.92
N PRO A 169 -2.49 1.25 -15.62
CA PRO A 169 -1.29 0.71 -16.24
C PRO A 169 -0.19 0.46 -15.19
N LEU A 170 0.26 -0.77 -15.09
CA LEU A 170 1.39 -1.18 -14.25
C LEU A 170 2.50 -1.77 -15.11
N TRP A 171 3.73 -1.33 -14.86
CA TRP A 171 4.93 -1.90 -15.47
C TRP A 171 5.53 -2.94 -14.53
N VAL A 172 5.66 -4.17 -15.01
CA VAL A 172 6.32 -5.25 -14.29
C VAL A 172 7.72 -5.42 -14.85
N ALA A 173 8.73 -5.07 -14.04
CA ALA A 173 10.12 -5.19 -14.41
C ALA A 173 10.77 -6.37 -13.67
N ARG A 174 11.20 -7.37 -14.44
CA ARG A 174 11.94 -8.53 -13.96
C ARG A 174 13.41 -8.32 -14.25
N TYR A 175 14.24 -8.64 -13.27
CA TYR A 175 15.69 -8.48 -13.37
C TYR A 175 16.42 -9.57 -12.60
N THR A 176 17.70 -9.71 -12.88
CA THR A 176 18.57 -10.64 -12.16
C THR A 176 19.75 -9.91 -11.56
N TYR A 177 20.19 -10.37 -10.40
CA TYR A 177 21.42 -9.91 -9.76
C TYR A 177 22.15 -11.12 -9.18
N ARG A 178 23.40 -11.32 -9.60
CA ARG A 178 24.22 -12.49 -9.23
C ARG A 178 23.48 -13.83 -9.42
N GLY A 179 22.79 -13.97 -10.56
CA GLY A 179 22.03 -15.17 -10.92
C GLY A 179 20.73 -15.39 -10.16
N ARG A 180 20.29 -14.46 -9.31
CA ARG A 180 19.01 -14.54 -8.59
C ARG A 180 17.96 -13.64 -9.25
N PRO A 181 16.73 -14.12 -9.46
CA PRO A 181 15.66 -13.33 -10.03
C PRO A 181 15.03 -12.41 -8.98
N TYR A 182 14.62 -11.23 -9.43
CA TYR A 182 13.93 -10.21 -8.67
C TYR A 182 12.89 -9.53 -9.55
N GLN A 183 11.94 -8.85 -8.93
CA GLN A 183 10.87 -8.12 -9.59
C GLN A 183 10.60 -6.81 -8.87
N ALA A 184 10.20 -5.80 -9.65
CA ALA A 184 9.59 -4.58 -9.16
C ALA A 184 8.41 -4.19 -10.06
N THR A 185 7.44 -3.51 -9.46
CA THR A 185 6.23 -3.01 -10.11
C THR A 185 6.24 -1.50 -10.03
N ILE A 186 6.11 -0.87 -11.19
CA ILE A 186 6.19 0.57 -11.40
C ILE A 186 4.82 1.07 -11.83
N ASP A 187 4.39 2.19 -11.26
CA ASP A 187 3.21 2.92 -11.67
C ASP A 187 3.41 3.51 -13.08
N GLY A 188 2.60 3.07 -14.05
CA GLY A 188 2.67 3.55 -15.43
C GLY A 188 2.17 4.97 -15.66
N VAL A 189 1.57 5.61 -14.66
CA VAL A 189 1.07 6.98 -14.72
C VAL A 189 2.03 7.96 -14.03
N THR A 190 2.67 7.54 -12.94
CA THR A 190 3.54 8.44 -12.14
C THR A 190 5.02 8.13 -12.27
N GLY A 191 5.40 6.91 -12.66
CA GLY A 191 6.78 6.44 -12.62
C GLY A 191 7.31 6.18 -11.21
N GLU A 192 6.45 6.08 -10.21
CA GLU A 192 6.85 5.65 -8.87
C GLU A 192 6.95 4.10 -8.79
N VAL A 193 7.93 3.57 -8.05
CA VAL A 193 7.99 2.14 -7.76
C VAL A 193 7.02 1.81 -6.62
N LEU A 194 5.93 1.11 -6.94
CA LEU A 194 4.86 0.76 -6.00
C LEU A 194 5.24 -0.43 -5.11
N ALA A 195 5.91 -1.42 -5.68
CA ALA A 195 6.35 -2.61 -4.98
C ALA A 195 7.63 -3.14 -5.61
N GLY A 196 8.45 -3.85 -4.85
CA GLY A 196 9.59 -4.56 -5.42
C GLY A 196 10.50 -5.16 -4.37
N ARG A 197 11.11 -6.29 -4.74
CA ARG A 197 12.09 -6.97 -3.91
C ARG A 197 13.48 -6.76 -4.49
N ALA A 198 14.31 -6.04 -3.76
CA ALA A 198 15.73 -5.90 -4.09
C ALA A 198 16.62 -6.80 -3.21
N PRO A 199 17.77 -7.25 -3.73
CA PRO A 199 18.79 -7.85 -2.87
C PRO A 199 19.25 -6.83 -1.82
N GLY A 200 19.15 -7.18 -0.54
CA GLY A 200 19.76 -6.40 0.55
C GLY A 200 21.26 -6.68 0.68
N ASP A 201 22.01 -5.74 1.25
CA ASP A 201 23.42 -5.98 1.59
C ASP A 201 23.53 -7.04 2.70
N LEU A 202 24.59 -7.86 2.65
CA LEU A 202 24.88 -8.89 3.65
C LEU A 202 25.04 -8.28 5.05
N LEU A 203 25.63 -7.09 5.14
CA LEU A 203 25.78 -6.35 6.39
C LEU A 203 24.43 -5.88 6.93
N THR A 204 23.54 -5.39 6.07
CA THR A 204 22.17 -5.04 6.46
C THR A 204 21.42 -6.28 6.93
N ARG A 205 21.55 -7.43 6.27
CA ARG A 205 20.95 -8.70 6.72
C ARG A 205 21.47 -9.18 8.08
N CYS A 206 22.74 -8.96 8.40
CA CYS A 206 23.28 -9.31 9.72
C CYS A 206 22.78 -8.35 10.81
N CYS A 207 22.65 -7.06 10.52
CA CYS A 207 22.10 -6.08 11.46
C CYS A 207 20.58 -6.23 11.64
N THR A 208 19.84 -6.58 10.58
CA THR A 208 18.39 -6.84 10.65
C THR A 208 18.10 -8.24 11.20
N GLY A 209 18.99 -9.22 11.04
CA GLY A 209 18.88 -10.55 11.67
C GLY A 209 18.95 -10.51 13.21
N ALA A 210 19.54 -9.47 13.79
CA ALA A 210 19.49 -9.16 15.22
C ALA A 210 18.40 -8.10 15.57
N GLY A 211 17.64 -7.62 14.58
CA GLY A 211 16.70 -6.50 14.68
C GLY A 211 15.30 -6.75 14.11
N VAL A 212 14.93 -7.97 13.70
CA VAL A 212 13.51 -8.35 13.48
C VAL A 212 12.89 -8.77 14.81
N LEU A 213 12.91 -7.82 15.74
CA LEU A 213 11.93 -7.62 16.79
C LEU A 213 11.87 -6.10 16.93
N LEU A 214 11.08 -5.43 16.08
CA LEU A 214 10.46 -4.10 16.31
C LEU A 214 10.07 -3.42 14.97
N VAL A 215 8.95 -3.86 14.39
CA VAL A 215 7.88 -2.94 13.94
C VAL A 215 6.54 -3.65 14.20
N CYS A 216 6.26 -3.88 15.48
CA CYS A 216 4.92 -4.10 16.03
C CYS A 216 4.99 -3.62 17.48
N ALA A 217 4.09 -2.72 17.85
CA ALA A 217 3.93 -2.10 19.16
C ALA A 217 5.02 -1.10 19.60
N VAL A 218 4.79 0.19 19.28
CA VAL A 218 5.16 1.26 20.23
C VAL A 218 4.19 1.14 21.41
N GLY A 219 4.52 0.26 22.35
CA GLY A 219 3.91 0.13 23.66
C GLY A 219 5.01 0.31 24.70
N ALA A 220 5.05 1.49 25.31
CA ALA A 220 5.97 1.81 26.38
C ALA A 220 5.74 0.86 27.57
N ALA A 221 6.76 0.13 27.98
CA ALA A 221 6.87 -0.42 29.32
C ALA A 221 8.35 -0.47 29.74
N SER A 222 8.74 0.56 30.47
CA SER A 222 9.89 0.57 31.36
C SER A 222 9.84 -0.61 32.33
N GLY A 223 10.87 -1.44 32.32
CA GLY A 223 11.03 -2.57 33.22
C GLY A 223 12.47 -3.05 33.25
N SER A 224 13.24 -2.48 34.17
CA SER A 224 14.58 -2.91 34.59
C SER A 224 14.67 -4.42 34.83
N GLY A 225 15.70 -5.06 34.27
CA GLY A 225 16.05 -6.46 34.56
C GLY A 225 17.43 -6.82 34.01
N SER A 226 18.39 -6.93 34.91
CA SER A 226 19.82 -7.10 34.68
C SER A 226 20.22 -8.38 33.94
N CYS A 227 21.36 -8.27 33.26
CA CYS A 227 22.13 -9.32 32.60
C CYS A 227 22.44 -10.53 33.50
N ALA A 228 22.35 -11.73 32.94
CA ALA A 228 23.19 -12.87 33.32
C ALA A 228 23.36 -13.80 32.11
N LEU A 229 24.53 -13.71 31.47
CA LEU A 229 25.07 -14.74 30.59
C LEU A 229 25.38 -15.98 31.43
N SER A 230 24.94 -17.18 31.01
CA SER A 230 25.64 -18.41 31.34
C SER A 230 25.97 -19.17 30.06
N ALA A 231 27.27 -19.29 29.80
CA ALA A 231 27.83 -20.19 28.81
C ALA A 231 27.84 -21.59 29.40
N GLY A 232 27.30 -22.57 28.66
CA GLY A 232 27.41 -23.98 28.98
C GLY A 232 27.86 -24.73 27.73
N SER A 233 29.17 -24.98 27.62
CA SER A 233 29.73 -26.01 26.77
C SER A 233 29.65 -27.35 27.48
N VAL A 234 29.24 -28.43 26.82
CA VAL A 234 29.86 -29.76 26.99
C VAL A 234 29.77 -30.51 25.66
N SER A 235 30.88 -31.17 25.36
CA SER A 235 31.25 -32.09 24.29
C SER A 235 30.23 -33.17 23.92
#